data_AF-A0A6A3IJE7-F1
#
_entry.id   AF-A0A6A3IJE7-F1
#
_cell.length_a   1.000
_cell.length_b   1.000
_cell.length_c   1.000
_cell.angle_alpha   90.00
_cell.angle_beta   90.00
_cell.angle_gamma   90.00
#
_symmetry.space_group_name_H-M   'P 1'
#
loop_
_entity.id
_entity.type
_entity.pdbx_description
1 polymer ?
#
loop_
_entity_poly.entity_id
_entity_poly.type
_entity_poly.pdbx_seq_one_letter_code
_entity_poly.pdbx_strand_id
1 'polypeptide(L)'
;MPSLYWSSLNVGKVKHTAQFLAGHLERVRNEIQTKTGALVTAILTDNASNMVAAWKILASKLPVFGGGCAAHVLNLVIEEIFKTVTFVSDVQAEAYKIVKLVRSHIGLLEEFKDLQKSMIPRGH
;
A
#
# COMPACT_ATOMS: atom_id res chain seq x y z
N MET A 1 -15.87 -13.63 8.93
CA MET A 1 -14.59 -14.13 9.47
C MET A 1 -13.65 -12.95 9.66
N PRO A 2 -12.99 -12.83 10.82
CA PRO A 2 -11.93 -11.84 10.99
C PRO A 2 -10.76 -12.14 10.05
N SER A 3 -10.05 -11.11 9.59
CA SER A 3 -8.81 -11.30 8.85
C SER A 3 -7.72 -11.84 9.78
N LEU A 4 -6.87 -12.71 9.24
CA LEU A 4 -5.70 -13.25 9.93
C LEU A 4 -4.44 -12.68 9.29
N TYR A 5 -3.57 -12.09 10.11
CA TYR A 5 -2.21 -11.81 9.69
C TYR A 5 -1.40 -13.12 9.70
N TRP A 6 -0.91 -13.53 8.54
CA TRP A 6 -0.12 -14.77 8.42
C TRP A 6 1.36 -14.55 8.71
N SER A 7 1.98 -13.59 8.01
CA SER A 7 3.42 -13.30 8.13
C SER A 7 3.77 -11.97 7.45
N SER A 8 4.94 -11.43 7.75
CA SER A 8 5.60 -10.39 6.96
C SER A 8 7.04 -10.78 6.71
N LEU A 9 7.60 -10.26 5.62
CA LEU A 9 8.98 -10.49 5.23
C LEU A 9 9.63 -9.15 4.92
N ASN A 10 10.75 -8.87 5.59
CA ASN A 10 11.61 -7.76 5.21
C ASN A 10 12.55 -8.22 4.09
N VAL A 11 12.29 -7.73 2.87
CA VAL A 11 13.03 -8.04 1.64
C VAL A 11 14.24 -7.10 1.43
N GLY A 12 14.49 -6.19 2.37
CA GLY A 12 15.65 -5.30 2.37
C GLY A 12 15.71 -4.40 1.14
N LYS A 13 16.88 -4.37 0.48
CA LYS A 13 17.14 -3.55 -0.71
C LYS A 13 17.08 -4.32 -2.03
N VAL A 14 16.58 -5.56 -2.01
CA VAL A 14 16.48 -6.39 -3.22
C VAL A 14 15.52 -5.72 -4.20
N LYS A 15 15.80 -5.77 -5.50
CA LYS A 15 14.84 -5.27 -6.50
C LYS A 15 13.59 -6.13 -6.48
N HIS A 16 12.45 -5.51 -6.17
CA HIS A 16 11.15 -6.19 -6.14
C HIS A 16 10.59 -6.36 -7.56
N THR A 17 11.25 -7.20 -8.36
CA THR A 17 10.77 -7.58 -9.69
C THR A 17 9.52 -8.45 -9.60
N ALA A 18 8.77 -8.55 -10.69
CA ALA A 18 7.58 -9.40 -10.77
C ALA A 18 7.89 -10.87 -10.43
N GLN A 19 9.02 -11.40 -10.91
CA GLN A 19 9.44 -12.78 -10.65
C GLN A 19 9.78 -13.00 -9.17
N PHE A 20 10.50 -12.06 -8.57
CA PHE A 20 10.85 -12.11 -7.15
C PHE A 20 9.60 -12.12 -6.26
N LEU A 21 8.66 -11.22 -6.55
CA LEU A 21 7.39 -11.11 -5.84
C LEU A 21 6.51 -12.35 -6.05
N ALA A 22 6.42 -12.87 -7.28
CA ALA A 22 5.68 -14.10 -7.59
C ALA A 22 6.20 -15.29 -6.79
N GLY A 23 7.53 -15.45 -6.69
CA GLY A 23 8.14 -16.51 -5.89
C GLY A 23 7.80 -16.41 -4.39
N HIS A 24 7.72 -15.20 -3.85
CA HIS A 24 7.29 -15.00 -2.46
C HIS A 24 5.80 -15.28 -2.25
N LEU A 25 4.95 -14.84 -3.16
CA LEU A 25 3.51 -15.13 -3.12
C LEU A 25 3.25 -16.64 -3.21
N GLU A 26 3.96 -17.36 -4.09
CA GLU A 26 3.89 -18.81 -4.22
C GLU A 26 4.38 -19.53 -2.96
N ARG A 27 5.49 -19.08 -2.37
CA ARG A 27 6.00 -19.61 -1.10
C ARG A 27 4.95 -19.52 0.01
N VAL A 28 4.36 -18.34 0.21
CA VAL A 28 3.34 -18.12 1.26
C VAL A 28 2.09 -18.94 0.98
N ARG A 29 1.64 -19.00 -0.28
CA ARG A 29 0.53 -19.85 -0.70
C ARG A 29 0.78 -21.31 -0.29
N ASN A 30 1.92 -21.87 -0.69
CA ASN A 30 2.24 -23.28 -0.44
C ASN A 30 2.33 -23.54 1.07
N GLU A 31 2.92 -22.62 1.83
CA GLU A 31 2.99 -22.70 3.30
C GLU A 31 1.58 -22.76 3.93
N ILE A 32 0.65 -21.90 3.51
CA ILE A 32 -0.72 -21.89 4.02
C ILE A 32 -1.39 -23.23 3.73
N GLN A 33 -1.31 -23.73 2.49
CA GLN A 33 -1.95 -24.98 2.12
C GLN A 33 -1.36 -26.16 2.89
N THR A 34 -0.04 -26.25 3.03
CA THR A 34 0.63 -27.31 3.79
C THR A 34 0.27 -27.28 5.27
N LYS A 35 0.22 -26.09 5.90
CA LYS A 35 -0.05 -25.97 7.34
C LYS A 35 -1.52 -26.11 7.72
N THR A 36 -2.44 -25.81 6.81
CA THR A 36 -3.89 -25.77 7.13
C THR A 36 -4.71 -26.86 6.42
N GLY A 37 -4.17 -27.46 5.36
CA GLY A 37 -4.93 -28.35 4.47
C GLY A 37 -5.94 -27.63 3.58
N ALA A 38 -6.09 -26.30 3.72
CA ALA A 38 -6.99 -25.51 2.89
C ALA A 38 -6.41 -25.30 1.48
N LEU A 39 -7.30 -25.06 0.52
CA LEU A 39 -6.91 -24.63 -0.82
C LEU A 39 -6.93 -23.10 -0.92
N VAL A 40 -5.82 -22.51 -1.36
CA VAL A 40 -5.77 -21.07 -1.66
C VAL A 40 -6.31 -20.86 -3.07
N THR A 41 -7.46 -20.20 -3.17
CA THR A 41 -8.18 -20.01 -4.45
C THR A 41 -7.89 -18.66 -5.10
N ALA A 42 -7.43 -17.66 -4.34
CA ALA A 42 -7.19 -16.31 -4.86
C ALA A 42 -5.98 -15.64 -4.20
N ILE A 43 -5.32 -14.77 -4.96
CA ILE A 43 -4.21 -13.92 -4.53
C ILE A 43 -4.56 -12.48 -4.93
N LEU A 44 -4.74 -11.61 -3.94
CA LEU A 44 -5.00 -10.19 -4.12
C LEU A 44 -3.78 -9.38 -3.67
N THR A 45 -3.34 -8.45 -4.51
CA THR A 45 -2.20 -7.57 -4.24
C THR A 45 -2.60 -6.11 -4.39
N ASP A 46 -1.76 -5.17 -3.97
CA ASP A 46 -1.89 -3.80 -4.49
C ASP A 46 -1.72 -3.76 -6.02
N ASN A 47 -2.01 -2.60 -6.63
CA ASN A 47 -2.01 -2.46 -8.08
C ASN A 47 -0.67 -1.95 -8.63
N ALA A 48 0.41 -1.98 -7.86
CA ALA A 48 1.73 -1.63 -8.38
C ALA A 48 2.09 -2.56 -9.55
N SER A 49 2.76 -2.03 -10.57
CA SER A 49 3.03 -2.73 -11.83
C SER A 49 3.67 -4.12 -11.63
N ASN A 50 4.65 -4.22 -10.74
CA ASN A 50 5.33 -5.48 -10.45
C ASN A 50 4.46 -6.46 -9.64
N MET A 51 3.57 -5.98 -8.76
CA MET A 51 2.62 -6.82 -8.04
C MET A 51 1.55 -7.37 -9.00
N VAL A 52 1.07 -6.53 -9.92
CA VAL A 52 0.14 -6.94 -10.98
C VAL A 52 0.77 -8.01 -11.88
N ALA A 53 2.01 -7.80 -12.30
CA ALA A 53 2.73 -8.80 -13.07
C ALA A 53 2.99 -10.09 -12.26
N ALA A 54 3.26 -9.98 -10.96
CA ALA A 54 3.53 -11.13 -10.10
C ALA A 54 2.32 -12.06 -9.97
N TRP A 55 1.12 -11.54 -9.65
CA TRP A 55 -0.06 -12.41 -9.57
C TRP A 55 -0.46 -12.95 -10.93
N LYS A 56 -0.22 -12.23 -12.04
CA LYS A 56 -0.44 -12.73 -13.40
C LYS A 56 0.46 -13.92 -13.73
N ILE A 57 1.73 -13.88 -13.29
CA ILE A 57 2.66 -15.00 -13.43
C ILE A 57 2.16 -16.23 -12.66
N LEU A 58 1.52 -16.06 -11.50
CA LEU A 58 0.98 -17.17 -10.73
C LEU A 58 -0.33 -17.70 -11.33
N ALA A 59 -1.24 -16.82 -11.72
CA ALA A 59 -2.51 -17.19 -12.34
C ALA A 59 -2.31 -17.94 -13.67
N SER A 60 -1.19 -17.74 -14.38
CA SER A 60 -0.87 -18.51 -15.60
C SER A 60 -0.29 -19.90 -15.33
N LYS A 61 0.14 -20.19 -14.10
CA LYS A 61 0.81 -21.45 -13.71
C LYS A 61 0.01 -22.30 -12.74
N LEU A 62 -0.86 -21.66 -11.96
CA LEU A 62 -1.57 -22.27 -10.84
C LEU A 62 -3.07 -21.99 -10.97
N PRO A 63 -3.95 -22.88 -10.47
CA PRO A 63 -5.39 -22.68 -10.47
C PRO A 63 -5.81 -21.67 -9.40
N VAL A 64 -5.35 -20.42 -9.52
CA VAL A 64 -5.64 -19.33 -8.59
C VAL A 64 -6.18 -18.11 -9.36
N PHE A 65 -7.16 -17.44 -8.78
CA PHE A 65 -7.59 -16.13 -9.25
C PHE A 65 -6.61 -15.06 -8.76
N GLY A 66 -6.10 -14.25 -9.69
CA GLY A 66 -5.29 -13.09 -9.33
C GLY A 66 -6.10 -11.79 -9.46
N GLY A 67 -5.85 -10.83 -8.57
CA GLY A 67 -6.57 -9.55 -8.60
C GLY A 67 -5.85 -8.42 -7.88
N GLY A 68 -6.30 -7.20 -8.18
CA GLY A 68 -5.83 -5.98 -7.53
C GLY A 68 -6.62 -5.63 -6.26
N CYS A 69 -6.10 -4.67 -5.49
CA CYS A 69 -6.67 -4.22 -4.24
C CYS A 69 -7.65 -3.06 -4.49
N ALA A 70 -8.90 -3.22 -4.07
CA ALA A 70 -9.91 -2.19 -4.19
C ALA A 70 -9.54 -0.89 -3.45
N ALA A 71 -8.90 -0.98 -2.28
CA ALA A 71 -8.43 0.21 -1.56
C ALA A 71 -7.37 0.98 -2.37
N HIS A 72 -6.48 0.26 -3.05
CA HIS A 72 -5.49 0.91 -3.92
C HIS A 72 -6.15 1.50 -5.18
N VAL A 73 -7.20 0.88 -5.73
CA VAL A 73 -7.99 1.48 -6.82
C VAL A 73 -8.60 2.81 -6.36
N LEU A 74 -9.22 2.86 -5.18
CA LEU A 74 -9.80 4.09 -4.64
C LEU A 74 -8.72 5.18 -4.48
N ASN A 75 -7.53 4.82 -3.97
CA ASN A 75 -6.40 5.74 -3.89
C ASN A 75 -6.02 6.30 -5.26
N LEU A 76 -5.91 5.46 -6.29
CA LEU A 76 -5.57 5.91 -7.65
C LEU A 76 -6.65 6.82 -8.26
N VAL A 77 -7.93 6.53 -8.02
CA VAL A 77 -9.04 7.40 -8.47
C VAL A 77 -8.95 8.77 -7.81
N ILE A 78 -8.69 8.81 -6.50
CA ILE A 78 -8.50 10.07 -5.78
C ILE A 78 -7.28 10.82 -6.32
N GLU A 79 -6.14 10.15 -6.50
CA GLU A 79 -4.95 10.76 -7.09
C GLU A 79 -5.23 11.36 -8.47
N GLU A 80 -6.05 10.71 -9.29
CA GLU A 80 -6.44 11.23 -10.60
C GLU A 80 -7.35 12.46 -10.50
N ILE A 81 -8.29 12.48 -9.55
CA ILE A 81 -9.11 13.68 -9.26
C ILE A 81 -8.21 14.86 -8.90
N PHE A 82 -7.20 14.65 -8.05
CA PHE A 82 -6.26 15.68 -7.65
C PHE A 82 -5.43 16.24 -8.82
N LYS A 83 -5.22 15.44 -9.88
CA LYS A 83 -4.47 15.87 -11.09
C LYS A 83 -5.37 16.54 -12.13
N THR A 84 -6.61 16.11 -12.24
CA THR A 84 -7.51 16.49 -13.36
C THR A 84 -8.48 17.61 -13.01
N VAL A 85 -8.84 17.77 -11.74
CA VAL A 85 -9.73 18.84 -11.28
C VAL A 85 -8.90 20.03 -10.84
N THR A 86 -8.86 21.08 -11.67
CA THR A 86 -8.02 22.28 -11.47
C THR A 86 -8.15 22.89 -10.06
N PHE A 87 -9.39 23.02 -9.57
CA PHE A 87 -9.60 23.54 -8.22
C PHE A 87 -8.90 22.69 -7.14
N VAL A 88 -8.96 21.37 -7.25
CA VAL A 88 -8.33 20.45 -6.29
C VAL A 88 -6.81 20.51 -6.43
N SER A 89 -6.29 20.56 -7.66
CA SER A 89 -4.84 20.69 -7.90
C SER A 89 -4.27 21.98 -7.33
N ASP A 90 -5.00 23.10 -7.46
CA ASP A 90 -4.55 24.41 -6.96
C ASP A 90 -4.51 24.43 -5.43
N VAL A 91 -5.56 23.92 -4.77
CA VAL A 91 -5.60 23.78 -3.32
C VAL A 91 -4.46 22.87 -2.83
N GLN A 92 -4.21 21.75 -3.51
CA GLN A 92 -3.11 20.85 -3.17
C GLN A 92 -1.75 21.55 -3.29
N ALA A 93 -1.55 22.34 -4.35
CA ALA A 93 -0.30 23.06 -4.58
C ALA A 93 -0.02 24.09 -3.47
N GLU A 94 -1.02 24.87 -3.07
CA GLU A 94 -0.87 25.82 -1.95
C GLU A 94 -0.62 25.11 -0.61
N ALA A 95 -1.37 24.04 -0.33
CA ALA A 95 -1.15 23.23 0.87
C ALA A 95 0.29 22.66 0.90
N TYR A 96 0.80 22.20 -0.24
CA TYR A 96 2.17 21.70 -0.35
C TYR A 96 3.21 22.78 -0.05
N LYS A 97 3.01 24.02 -0.47
CA LYS A 97 3.90 25.15 -0.14
C LYS A 97 3.98 25.37 1.38
N ILE A 98 2.84 25.34 2.07
CA ILE A 98 2.79 25.49 3.54
C ILE A 98 3.50 24.32 4.22
N VAL A 99 3.19 23.09 3.82
CA VAL A 99 3.85 21.89 4.39
C VAL A 99 5.37 21.95 4.18
N LYS A 100 5.81 22.36 2.98
CA LYS A 100 7.23 22.52 2.67
C LYS A 100 7.88 23.58 3.56
N LEU A 101 7.23 24.74 3.75
CA LEU A 101 7.70 25.80 4.64
C LEU A 101 7.87 25.30 6.08
N VAL A 102 6.84 24.66 6.64
CA VAL A 102 6.89 24.13 8.01
C VAL A 102 7.99 23.08 8.15
N ARG A 103 8.07 22.12 7.21
CA ARG A 103 9.04 21.02 7.29
C ARG A 103 10.48 21.45 7.08
N SER A 104 10.74 22.53 6.35
CA SER A 104 12.10 23.03 6.10
C SER A 104 12.66 23.91 7.22
N HIS A 105 11.84 24.28 8.22
CA HIS A 105 12.25 25.16 9.32
C HIS A 105 12.03 24.43 10.65
N ILE A 106 13.13 24.06 11.32
CA ILE A 106 13.08 23.19 12.50
C ILE A 106 12.22 23.77 13.63
N GLY A 107 12.30 25.08 13.90
CA GLY A 107 11.50 25.74 14.93
C GLY A 107 10.00 25.71 14.63
N LEU A 108 9.60 26.00 13.37
CA LEU A 108 8.20 25.90 12.96
C LEU A 108 7.70 24.45 13.02
N LEU A 109 8.53 23.48 12.67
CA LEU A 109 8.19 22.07 12.76
C LEU A 109 7.98 21.62 14.21
N GLU A 110 8.79 22.10 15.14
CA GLU A 110 8.65 21.81 16.57
C GLU A 110 7.36 22.40 17.12
N GLU A 111 7.10 23.69 16.87
CA GLU A 111 5.87 24.35 17.29
C GLU A 111 4.62 23.67 16.70
N PHE A 112 4.66 23.33 15.41
CA PHE A 112 3.58 22.59 14.75
C PHE A 112 3.31 21.22 15.41
N LYS A 113 4.36 20.47 15.78
CA LYS A 113 4.21 19.20 16.49
C LYS A 113 3.60 19.38 17.88
N ASP A 114 3.95 20.44 18.59
CA ASP A 114 3.40 20.71 19.91
C ASP A 114 1.92 21.11 19.85
N LEU A 115 1.52 21.89 18.84
CA LEU A 115 0.11 22.15 18.54
C LEU A 115 -0.65 20.87 18.18
N GLN A 116 -0.06 19.97 17.37
CA GLN A 116 -0.73 18.69 17.07
C GLN A 116 -0.97 17.85 18.33
N LYS A 117 -0.03 17.82 19.28
CA LYS A 117 -0.21 17.11 20.55
C LYS A 117 -1.33 17.70 21.41
N SER A 118 -1.56 19.01 21.35
CA SER A 118 -2.64 19.65 22.12
C SER A 118 -4.02 19.44 21.49
N MET A 119 -4.08 19.17 20.19
CA MET A 119 -5.32 18.91 19.45
C MET A 119 -5.76 17.44 19.44
N ILE A 120 -4.87 16.49 19.68
CA ILE A 120 -5.24 15.08 19.83
C ILE A 120 -5.91 14.95 21.21
N PRO A 121 -7.21 14.60 21.29
CA PRO A 121 -7.83 14.30 22.58
C PRO A 121 -7.01 13.18 23.24
N ARG A 122 -6.55 13.40 24.48
CA ARG A 122 -6.02 12.30 25.29
C ARG A 122 -7.17 11.31 25.47
N GLY A 123 -7.13 10.21 24.73
CA GLY A 123 -8.23 9.25 24.67
C GLY A 123 -8.60 8.72 26.05
N HIS A 124 -9.91 8.60 26.26
CA HIS A 124 -10.54 7.65 27.18
C HIS A 124 -10.33 6.21 26.69
#